data_AF-A0A7C5Z2V1-F1
#
_entry.id   AF-A0A7C5Z2V1-F1
#
_cell.length_a   1.000
_cell.length_b   1.000
_cell.length_c   1.000
_cell.angle_alpha   90.00
_cell.angle_beta   90.00
_cell.angle_gamma   90.00
#
_symmetry.space_group_name_H-M   'P 1'
#
loop_
_entity.id
_entity.type
_entity.pdbx_description
1 polymer ?
#
loop_
_entity_poly.entity_id
_entity_poly.type
_entity_poly.pdbx_seq_one_letter_code
_entity_poly.pdbx_strand_id
1 'polypeptide(L)'
;MSLHPLRGPYRFNSERIKMKARTIILAAAMAGGLARPARATTLIRMTLSQLAQASSTIVQGRVVAQTTRVNASHTRIFTYTTVQIDKALKGQPPSTLTIEQPGGTIGNVHVHVPGTAFLRPGAEYIFFLEPVAGQAETYHMVGMVQGAFRIYRGSNGSVRRVVLPLGALNTGSTAKTLNPSPSLGEFQMTVSGVLSTPIVIPAGTSIPVVIVTTQFQGAGQAVVVARTTSDLFPSKAVVIPAGSKVVGTAQRSGERWKIYWNSISIRGQLAHISAASEISAGQDLKGTAMIVQAR
;
A
#
# COMPACT_ATOMS: atom_id res chain seq x y z
N MET A 1 -32.15 -91.01 -1.42
CA MET A 1 -33.28 -90.21 -0.90
C MET A 1 -32.71 -88.98 -0.24
N SER A 2 -33.16 -87.82 -0.71
CA SER A 2 -32.92 -86.43 -0.28
C SER A 2 -32.26 -86.19 1.09
N LEU A 3 -31.29 -85.26 1.15
CA LEU A 3 -31.40 -83.96 1.84
C LEU A 3 -30.02 -83.26 1.97
N HIS A 4 -29.94 -82.05 1.42
CA HIS A 4 -28.97 -81.03 1.82
C HIS A 4 -29.20 -80.62 3.28
N PRO A 5 -28.14 -80.21 4.01
CA PRO A 5 -28.30 -79.05 4.88
C PRO A 5 -27.14 -78.03 4.77
N LEU A 6 -27.56 -76.81 4.43
CA LEU A 6 -27.32 -75.52 5.11
C LEU A 6 -25.87 -75.11 5.48
N ARG A 7 -25.44 -74.06 4.77
CA ARG A 7 -24.29 -73.19 5.04
C ARG A 7 -24.32 -72.61 6.47
N GLY A 8 -23.27 -72.87 7.25
CA GLY A 8 -22.92 -72.14 8.46
C GLY A 8 -22.29 -70.76 8.18
N PRO A 9 -22.20 -69.87 9.18
CA PRO A 9 -22.31 -68.43 8.98
C PRO A 9 -21.02 -67.77 8.48
N TYR A 10 -21.20 -66.67 7.73
CA TYR A 10 -20.15 -65.72 7.37
C TYR A 10 -19.40 -65.26 8.64
N ARG A 11 -18.17 -65.74 8.84
CA ARG A 11 -17.23 -65.15 9.79
C ARG A 11 -16.88 -63.75 9.31
N PHE A 12 -17.54 -62.74 9.88
CA PHE A 12 -17.21 -61.34 9.66
C PHE A 12 -15.77 -61.10 10.14
N ASN A 13 -14.85 -60.94 9.20
CA ASN A 13 -13.41 -60.86 9.46
C ASN A 13 -13.07 -59.48 10.03
N SER A 14 -13.24 -59.32 11.35
CA SER A 14 -13.00 -58.08 12.11
C SER A 14 -11.57 -57.53 12.00
N GLU A 15 -10.61 -58.40 11.65
CA GLU A 15 -9.20 -58.04 11.53
C GLU A 15 -8.89 -57.21 10.27
N ARG A 16 -9.61 -57.44 9.15
CA ARG A 16 -9.44 -56.62 7.93
C ARG A 16 -9.99 -55.21 8.07
N ILE A 17 -11.02 -55.02 8.90
CA ILE A 17 -11.64 -53.71 9.16
C ILE A 17 -10.72 -52.87 10.06
N LYS A 18 -10.14 -53.48 11.10
CA LYS A 18 -9.17 -52.82 12.00
C LYS A 18 -7.90 -52.38 11.26
N MET A 19 -7.42 -53.18 10.29
CA MET A 19 -6.21 -52.86 9.52
C MET A 19 -6.42 -51.70 8.53
N LYS A 20 -7.57 -51.67 7.82
CA LYS A 20 -7.92 -50.55 6.93
C LYS A 20 -8.21 -49.25 7.68
N ALA A 21 -8.85 -49.33 8.84
CA ALA A 21 -9.11 -48.16 9.69
C ALA A 21 -7.81 -47.54 10.24
N ARG A 22 -6.84 -48.38 10.65
CA ARG A 22 -5.51 -47.90 11.10
C ARG A 22 -4.75 -47.19 9.99
N THR A 23 -4.77 -47.69 8.75
CA THR A 23 -4.09 -47.03 7.62
C THR A 23 -4.74 -45.70 7.23
N ILE A 24 -6.08 -45.59 7.29
CA ILE A 24 -6.80 -44.34 7.03
C ILE A 24 -6.54 -43.31 8.13
N ILE A 25 -6.48 -43.72 9.40
CA ILE A 25 -6.17 -42.83 10.53
C ILE A 25 -4.72 -42.35 10.46
N LEU A 26 -3.76 -43.20 10.07
CA LEU A 26 -2.36 -42.79 9.90
C LEU A 26 -2.18 -41.80 8.73
N ALA A 27 -2.89 -42.01 7.62
CA ALA A 27 -2.88 -41.10 6.47
C ALA A 27 -3.56 -39.75 6.79
N ALA A 28 -4.66 -39.76 7.54
CA ALA A 28 -5.34 -38.54 8.00
C ALA A 28 -4.52 -37.76 9.05
N ALA A 29 -3.82 -38.47 9.94
CA ALA A 29 -2.90 -37.85 10.91
C ALA A 29 -1.65 -37.26 10.24
N MET A 30 -1.14 -37.87 9.17
CA MET A 30 -0.07 -37.29 8.35
C MET A 30 -0.53 -36.09 7.52
N ALA A 31 -1.77 -36.09 7.02
CA ALA A 31 -2.33 -34.98 6.25
C ALA A 31 -2.68 -33.76 7.14
N GLY A 32 -3.11 -33.98 8.38
CA GLY A 32 -3.46 -32.90 9.31
C GLY A 32 -2.26 -32.18 9.97
N GLY A 33 -1.10 -32.83 10.08
CA GLY A 33 0.07 -32.30 10.80
C GLY A 33 0.99 -31.36 9.99
N LEU A 34 0.79 -31.22 8.68
CA LEU A 34 1.72 -30.50 7.78
C LEU A 34 1.20 -29.14 7.28
N ALA A 35 -0.03 -28.74 7.62
CA ALA A 35 -0.55 -27.43 7.26
C ALA A 35 0.00 -26.35 8.20
N ARG A 36 1.30 -26.03 8.08
CA ARG A 36 1.84 -24.80 8.66
C ARG A 36 1.08 -23.62 8.04
N PRO A 37 0.55 -22.67 8.82
CA PRO A 37 -0.04 -21.47 8.24
C PRO A 37 1.05 -20.74 7.45
N ALA A 38 0.93 -20.77 6.12
CA ALA A 38 1.76 -19.96 5.26
C ALA A 38 1.40 -18.51 5.53
N ARG A 39 2.28 -17.78 6.23
CA ARG A 39 2.16 -16.32 6.38
C ARG A 39 2.45 -15.71 5.02
N ALA A 40 1.44 -15.64 4.18
CA ALA A 40 1.51 -14.95 2.90
C ALA A 40 1.52 -13.44 3.15
N THR A 41 2.52 -12.73 2.61
CA THR A 41 2.49 -11.27 2.58
C THR A 41 1.33 -10.85 1.67
N THR A 42 0.29 -10.24 2.23
CA THR A 42 -0.81 -9.67 1.46
C THR A 42 -0.40 -8.29 0.95
N LEU A 43 -0.27 -8.14 -0.36
CA LEU A 43 -0.03 -6.85 -1.00
C LEU A 43 -1.35 -6.28 -1.51
N ILE A 44 -1.69 -5.06 -1.08
CA ILE A 44 -2.79 -4.31 -1.68
C ILE A 44 -2.28 -3.70 -2.98
N ARG A 45 -2.98 -3.99 -4.09
CA ARG A 45 -2.62 -3.43 -5.39
C ARG A 45 -2.92 -1.93 -5.39
N MET A 46 -1.90 -1.13 -5.68
CA MET A 46 -2.01 0.33 -5.77
C MET A 46 -2.17 0.75 -7.23
N THR A 47 -3.03 1.75 -7.47
CA THR A 47 -3.05 2.45 -8.76
C THR A 47 -1.83 3.36 -8.89
N LEU A 48 -1.49 3.79 -10.12
CA LEU A 48 -0.38 4.72 -10.33
C LEU A 48 -0.62 6.05 -9.57
N SER A 49 -1.87 6.52 -9.51
CA SER A 49 -2.27 7.68 -8.71
C SER A 49 -2.01 7.47 -7.22
N GLN A 50 -2.34 6.30 -6.68
CA GLN A 50 -2.06 5.98 -5.28
C GLN A 50 -0.56 5.89 -4.99
N LEU A 51 0.23 5.28 -5.89
CA LEU A 51 1.69 5.28 -5.77
C LEU A 51 2.26 6.70 -5.79
N ALA A 52 1.83 7.52 -6.75
CA ALA A 52 2.28 8.90 -6.89
C ALA A 52 1.87 9.78 -5.70
N GLN A 53 0.67 9.58 -5.14
CA GLN A 53 0.19 10.27 -3.94
C GLN A 53 0.96 9.82 -2.69
N ALA A 54 1.28 8.53 -2.60
CA ALA A 54 2.00 7.97 -1.47
C ALA A 54 3.50 8.32 -1.46
N SER A 55 4.10 8.57 -2.62
CA SER A 55 5.50 8.98 -2.75
C SER A 55 5.71 10.47 -2.53
N SER A 56 6.70 10.84 -1.73
CA SER A 56 7.22 12.20 -1.69
C SER A 56 8.15 12.48 -2.89
N THR A 57 8.82 11.43 -3.37
CA THR A 57 9.91 11.51 -4.34
C THR A 57 9.71 10.45 -5.41
N ILE A 58 9.78 10.84 -6.69
CA ILE A 58 9.73 9.91 -7.83
C ILE A 58 10.94 10.21 -8.71
N VAL A 59 11.76 9.19 -8.98
CA VAL A 59 13.05 9.36 -9.68
C VAL A 59 13.26 8.32 -10.74
N GLN A 60 13.91 8.72 -11.83
CA GLN A 60 14.62 7.81 -12.72
C GLN A 60 16.08 7.74 -12.25
N GLY A 61 16.63 6.54 -12.11
CA GLY A 61 18.02 6.37 -11.75
C GLY A 61 18.57 4.97 -12.01
N ARG A 62 19.87 4.83 -11.79
CA ARG A 62 20.62 3.59 -11.96
C ARG A 62 21.11 3.06 -10.62
N VAL A 63 20.95 1.76 -10.40
CA VAL A 63 21.54 1.09 -9.23
C VAL A 63 23.05 0.98 -9.41
N VAL A 64 23.81 1.60 -8.53
CA VAL A 64 25.29 1.65 -8.61
C VAL A 64 25.96 0.76 -7.57
N ALA A 65 25.33 0.55 -6.41
CA ALA A 65 25.85 -0.34 -5.37
C ALA A 65 24.71 -0.97 -4.58
N GLN A 66 25.00 -2.10 -3.94
CA GLN A 66 24.09 -2.77 -3.03
C GLN A 66 24.88 -3.43 -1.91
N THR A 67 24.46 -3.21 -0.67
CA THR A 67 25.05 -3.85 0.52
C THR A 67 23.96 -4.39 1.41
N THR A 68 24.20 -5.50 2.10
CA THR A 68 23.24 -6.08 3.04
C THR A 68 23.86 -6.10 4.43
N ARG A 69 23.14 -5.59 5.42
CA ARG A 69 23.57 -5.54 6.82
C ARG A 69 22.42 -5.90 7.75
N VAL A 70 22.77 -6.35 8.95
CA VAL A 70 21.80 -6.46 10.04
C VAL A 70 21.55 -5.05 10.59
N ASN A 71 20.32 -4.76 11.00
CA ASN A 71 20.01 -3.51 11.70
C ASN A 71 20.80 -3.41 13.02
N ALA A 72 20.88 -2.20 13.59
CA ALA A 72 21.65 -1.95 14.81
C ALA A 72 21.23 -2.83 16.01
N SER A 73 19.96 -3.24 16.06
CA SER A 73 19.43 -4.13 17.09
C SER A 73 19.70 -5.62 16.85
N HIS A 74 20.38 -5.98 15.76
CA HIS A 74 20.68 -7.36 15.36
C HIS A 74 19.45 -8.27 15.16
N THR A 75 18.27 -7.71 14.86
CA THR A 75 17.00 -8.44 14.75
C THR A 75 16.51 -8.64 13.32
N ARG A 76 16.99 -7.82 12.36
CA ARG A 76 16.47 -7.81 10.99
C ARG A 76 17.59 -7.57 9.99
N ILE A 77 17.54 -8.29 8.88
CA ILE A 77 18.44 -8.10 7.74
C ILE A 77 17.80 -7.10 6.78
N PHE A 78 18.58 -6.12 6.35
CA PHE A 78 18.20 -5.11 5.37
C PHE A 78 19.22 -5.02 4.25
N THR A 79 18.73 -4.86 3.02
CA THR A 79 19.52 -4.52 1.84
C THR A 79 19.40 -3.03 1.57
N TYR A 80 20.54 -2.36 1.49
CA TYR A 80 20.70 -0.95 1.16
C TYR A 80 21.19 -0.84 -0.27
N THR A 81 20.39 -0.24 -1.13
CA THR A 81 20.69 -0.09 -2.56
C THR A 81 20.97 1.38 -2.87
N THR A 82 22.20 1.68 -3.29
CA THR A 82 22.59 3.03 -3.69
C THR A 82 22.19 3.26 -5.15
N VAL A 83 21.50 4.37 -5.38
CA VAL A 83 20.97 4.75 -6.70
C VAL A 83 21.51 6.12 -7.07
N GLN A 84 22.15 6.19 -8.24
CA GLN A 84 22.50 7.46 -8.89
C GLN A 84 21.27 7.99 -9.62
N ILE A 85 20.91 9.24 -9.37
CA ILE A 85 19.71 9.86 -9.93
C ILE A 85 20.01 10.52 -11.27
N ASP A 86 19.28 10.14 -12.30
CA ASP A 86 19.36 10.75 -13.64
C ASP A 86 18.37 11.90 -13.78
N LYS A 87 17.15 11.72 -13.24
CA LYS A 87 16.03 12.65 -13.40
C LYS A 87 15.05 12.54 -12.23
N ALA A 88 14.67 13.67 -11.64
CA ALA A 88 13.55 13.74 -10.73
C ALA A 88 12.24 13.97 -11.51
N LEU A 89 11.21 13.16 -11.24
CA LEU A 89 9.84 13.33 -11.74
C LEU A 89 8.94 13.99 -10.68
N LYS A 90 9.23 13.79 -9.39
CA LYS A 90 8.56 14.44 -8.25
C LYS A 90 9.58 14.65 -7.12
N GLY A 91 9.47 15.78 -6.44
CA GLY A 91 10.34 16.12 -5.31
C GLY A 91 11.71 16.66 -5.73
N GLN A 92 12.58 16.90 -4.75
CA GLN A 92 13.95 17.40 -4.93
C GLN A 92 14.95 16.45 -4.26
N PRO A 93 15.24 15.29 -4.87
CA PRO A 93 16.18 14.33 -4.32
C PRO A 93 17.64 14.83 -4.45
N PRO A 94 18.56 14.31 -3.62
CA PRO A 94 20.00 14.43 -3.87
C PRO A 94 20.40 13.72 -5.18
N SER A 95 21.63 13.96 -5.65
CA SER A 95 22.19 13.30 -6.85
C SER A 95 22.36 11.78 -6.68
N THR A 96 22.48 11.32 -5.44
CA THR A 96 22.53 9.90 -5.07
C THR A 96 21.69 9.69 -3.82
N LEU A 97 20.94 8.59 -3.75
CA LEU A 97 20.17 8.22 -2.55
C LEU A 97 20.30 6.72 -2.26
N THR A 98 19.88 6.33 -1.05
CA THR A 98 19.84 4.93 -0.63
C THR A 98 18.41 4.45 -0.47
N ILE A 99 18.08 3.31 -1.08
CA ILE A 99 16.82 2.60 -0.86
C ILE A 99 17.06 1.48 0.15
N GLU A 100 16.39 1.54 1.31
CA GLU A 100 16.40 0.50 2.32
C GLU A 100 15.25 -0.49 2.08
N GLN A 101 15.58 -1.77 1.94
CA GLN A 101 14.63 -2.86 1.70
C GLN A 101 14.80 -3.98 2.72
N PRO A 102 13.72 -4.56 3.27
CA PRO A 102 13.81 -5.68 4.20
C PRO A 102 14.21 -6.97 3.47
N GLY A 103 15.04 -7.77 4.13
CA GLY A 103 15.62 -9.00 3.58
C GLY A 103 17.01 -8.78 2.99
N GLY A 104 17.53 -9.80 2.32
CA GLY A 104 18.86 -9.80 1.72
C GLY A 104 19.63 -11.08 2.01
N THR A 105 20.91 -11.09 1.60
CA THR A 105 21.82 -12.23 1.84
C THR A 105 23.06 -11.75 2.60
N ILE A 106 23.41 -12.42 3.70
CA ILE A 106 24.66 -12.23 4.45
C ILE A 106 25.30 -13.59 4.67
N GLY A 107 26.48 -13.81 4.09
CA GLY A 107 27.13 -15.13 4.11
C GLY A 107 26.18 -16.20 3.56
N ASN A 108 25.85 -17.18 4.39
CA ASN A 108 24.94 -18.29 4.04
C ASN A 108 23.47 -18.03 4.43
N VAL A 109 23.16 -16.88 5.03
CA VAL A 109 21.80 -16.56 5.47
C VAL A 109 21.10 -15.74 4.38
N HIS A 110 20.03 -16.30 3.84
CA HIS A 110 19.15 -15.62 2.89
C HIS A 110 17.78 -15.35 3.53
N VAL A 111 17.39 -14.07 3.59
CA VAL A 111 16.07 -13.64 4.05
C VAL A 111 15.31 -13.08 2.87
N HIS A 112 14.29 -13.82 2.43
CA HIS A 112 13.35 -13.36 1.41
C HIS A 112 12.10 -12.78 2.07
N VAL A 113 11.77 -11.54 1.73
CA VAL A 113 10.51 -10.91 2.13
C VAL A 113 9.62 -10.82 0.88
N PRO A 114 8.50 -11.58 0.82
CA PRO A 114 7.63 -11.57 -0.35
C PRO A 114 7.12 -10.16 -0.64
N GLY A 115 7.15 -9.77 -1.91
CA GLY A 115 6.75 -8.45 -2.36
C GLY A 115 7.87 -7.41 -2.41
N THR A 116 9.05 -7.66 -1.85
CA THR A 116 10.20 -6.77 -1.99
C THR A 116 10.73 -6.79 -3.44
N ALA A 117 11.00 -5.63 -4.04
CA ALA A 117 11.59 -5.55 -5.37
C ALA A 117 13.02 -6.11 -5.39
N PHE A 118 13.34 -6.94 -6.38
CA PHE A 118 14.72 -7.37 -6.60
C PHE A 118 15.44 -6.36 -7.48
N LEU A 119 16.21 -5.46 -6.86
CA LEU A 119 16.97 -4.42 -7.55
C LEU A 119 18.31 -4.98 -8.04
N ARG A 120 18.53 -4.91 -9.35
CA ARG A 120 19.76 -5.40 -9.99
C ARG A 120 20.80 -4.29 -10.14
N PRO A 121 22.04 -4.48 -9.67
CA PRO A 121 23.15 -3.58 -9.97
C PRO A 121 23.30 -3.33 -11.49
N GLY A 122 23.61 -2.08 -11.86
CA GLY A 122 23.75 -1.63 -13.24
C GLY A 122 22.44 -1.43 -14.00
N ALA A 123 21.30 -1.87 -13.46
CA ALA A 123 20.01 -1.66 -14.11
C ALA A 123 19.40 -0.29 -13.74
N GLU A 124 18.56 0.19 -14.65
CA GLU A 124 17.86 1.47 -14.54
C GLU A 124 16.40 1.24 -14.16
N TYR A 125 15.83 2.17 -13.39
CA TYR A 125 14.45 2.09 -12.91
C TYR A 125 13.83 3.48 -12.81
N ILE A 126 12.50 3.51 -12.79
CA ILE A 126 11.74 4.57 -12.12
C ILE A 126 11.32 4.07 -10.75
N PHE A 127 11.64 4.84 -9.71
CA PHE A 127 11.33 4.53 -8.31
C PHE A 127 10.31 5.51 -7.73
N PHE A 128 9.38 4.95 -6.96
CA PHE A 128 8.39 5.65 -6.15
C PHE A 128 8.80 5.52 -4.68
N LEU A 129 9.19 6.63 -4.06
CA LEU A 129 9.94 6.65 -2.81
C LEU A 129 9.30 7.57 -1.74
N GLU A 130 9.48 7.18 -0.48
CA GLU A 130 9.19 8.02 0.70
C GLU A 130 10.40 8.01 1.65
N PRO A 131 10.72 9.13 2.32
CA PRO A 131 11.88 9.24 3.18
C PRO A 131 11.71 8.39 4.43
N VAL A 132 12.81 7.79 4.89
CA VAL A 132 12.87 7.16 6.20
C VAL A 132 13.04 8.25 7.25
N ALA A 133 12.06 8.35 8.17
CA ALA A 133 12.10 9.36 9.23
C ALA A 133 13.39 9.25 10.05
N GLY A 134 14.09 10.37 10.21
CA GLY A 134 15.35 10.43 10.97
C GLY A 134 16.59 9.90 10.25
N GLN A 135 16.50 9.50 8.97
CA GLN A 135 17.65 9.08 8.18
C GLN A 135 17.77 9.92 6.91
N ALA A 136 18.84 10.72 6.83
CA ALA A 136 19.10 11.54 5.66
C ALA A 136 19.32 10.67 4.42
N GLU A 137 18.78 11.11 3.28
CA GLU A 137 18.97 10.50 1.95
C GLU A 137 18.60 9.01 1.84
N THR A 138 17.90 8.48 2.84
CA THR A 138 17.45 7.09 2.89
C THR A 138 15.95 7.02 2.69
N TYR A 139 15.52 6.12 1.82
CA TYR A 139 14.14 6.01 1.36
C TYR A 139 13.63 4.58 1.44
N HIS A 140 12.33 4.45 1.71
CA HIS A 140 11.58 3.23 1.47
C HIS A 140 10.91 3.26 0.10
N MET A 141 10.68 2.06 -0.43
CA MET A 141 9.95 1.87 -1.68
C MET A 141 8.45 1.82 -1.41
N VAL A 142 7.72 2.77 -1.98
CA VAL A 142 6.27 2.84 -1.83
C VAL A 142 5.61 1.67 -2.56
N GLY A 143 4.71 0.95 -1.87
CA GLY A 143 4.01 -0.19 -2.45
C GLY A 143 4.88 -1.42 -2.70
N MET A 144 6.07 -1.49 -2.06
CA MET A 144 7.05 -2.55 -2.25
C MET A 144 7.40 -2.72 -3.75
N VAL A 145 7.34 -3.92 -4.34
CA VAL A 145 7.64 -4.16 -5.76
C VAL A 145 6.87 -3.29 -6.74
N GLN A 146 5.69 -2.79 -6.35
CA GLN A 146 4.87 -1.92 -7.19
C GLN A 146 5.51 -0.55 -7.44
N GLY A 147 6.42 -0.12 -6.56
CA GLY A 147 7.12 1.16 -6.66
C GLY A 147 8.42 1.11 -7.47
N ALA A 148 8.82 -0.05 -8.01
CA ALA A 148 10.04 -0.19 -8.81
C ALA A 148 9.72 -0.64 -10.24
N PHE A 149 9.86 0.30 -11.18
CA PHE A 149 9.57 0.11 -12.59
C PHE A 149 10.88 -0.02 -13.38
N ARG A 150 11.28 -1.24 -13.71
CA ARG A 150 12.55 -1.49 -14.42
C ARG A 150 12.51 -0.93 -15.83
N ILE A 151 13.57 -0.22 -16.21
CA ILE A 151 13.80 0.27 -17.57
C ILE A 151 14.69 -0.72 -18.31
N TYR A 152 14.35 -1.03 -19.55
CA TYR A 152 15.14 -1.87 -20.44
C TYR A 152 15.09 -1.34 -21.88
N ARG A 153 16.06 -1.71 -22.71
CA ARG A 153 16.01 -1.42 -24.15
C ARG A 153 15.21 -2.51 -24.86
N GLY A 154 14.26 -2.11 -25.71
CA GLY A 154 13.47 -3.02 -26.53
C GLY A 154 14.31 -3.80 -27.54
N SER A 155 13.73 -4.85 -28.13
CA SER A 155 14.39 -5.72 -29.12
C SER A 155 14.86 -5.00 -30.38
N ASN A 156 14.27 -3.85 -30.71
CA ASN A 156 14.70 -2.98 -31.82
C ASN A 156 15.86 -2.03 -31.46
N GLY A 157 16.51 -2.22 -30.30
CA GLY A 157 17.74 -1.54 -29.90
C GLY A 157 17.61 -0.09 -29.43
N SER A 158 16.60 0.65 -29.94
CA SER A 158 16.53 2.11 -29.77
C SER A 158 15.52 2.59 -28.72
N VAL A 159 14.44 1.85 -28.48
CA VAL A 159 13.36 2.32 -27.59
C VAL A 159 13.56 1.82 -26.16
N ARG A 160 13.72 2.74 -25.20
CA ARG A 160 13.67 2.42 -23.76
C ARG A 160 12.22 2.17 -23.34
N ARG A 161 11.97 1.06 -22.65
CA ARG A 161 10.64 0.61 -22.20
C ARG A 161 10.64 0.33 -20.70
N VAL A 162 9.45 0.33 -20.12
CA VAL A 162 9.24 0.21 -18.67
C VAL A 162 8.45 -1.05 -18.35
N VAL A 163 9.01 -1.92 -17.51
CA VAL A 163 8.34 -3.13 -17.01
C VAL A 163 7.30 -2.75 -15.96
N LEU A 164 6.07 -3.22 -16.14
CA LEU A 164 5.01 -3.09 -15.13
C LEU A 164 5.09 -4.27 -14.15
N PRO A 165 5.44 -4.06 -12.87
CA PRO A 165 5.78 -5.12 -11.92
C PRO A 165 4.63 -6.10 -11.64
N LEU A 166 3.38 -5.66 -11.79
CA LEU A 166 2.18 -6.50 -11.64
C LEU A 166 1.39 -6.66 -12.95
N GLY A 167 2.04 -6.49 -14.11
CA GLY A 167 1.39 -6.46 -15.42
C GLY A 167 0.61 -5.15 -15.67
N ALA A 168 -0.20 -5.13 -16.74
CA ALA A 168 -0.93 -3.94 -17.17
C ALA A 168 -1.70 -3.26 -16.02
N LEU A 169 -1.58 -1.93 -15.94
CA LEU A 169 -2.38 -1.10 -15.05
C LEU A 169 -3.82 -1.14 -15.56
N ASN A 170 -4.73 -1.81 -14.84
CA ASN A 170 -6.13 -1.91 -15.22
C ASN A 170 -6.80 -0.52 -15.11
N THR A 171 -6.86 0.21 -16.22
CA THR A 171 -7.96 1.13 -16.53
C THR A 171 -9.10 0.29 -17.12
N GLY A 172 -10.31 0.42 -16.59
CA GLY A 172 -11.42 -0.53 -16.81
C GLY A 172 -11.67 -0.98 -18.26
N SER A 173 -12.06 -2.26 -18.38
CA SER A 173 -12.64 -2.99 -19.53
C SER A 173 -12.04 -2.77 -20.92
N THR A 174 -11.15 -3.69 -21.33
CA THR A 174 -11.39 -4.63 -22.43
C THR A 174 -10.17 -5.54 -22.56
N ALA A 175 -10.39 -6.85 -22.56
CA ALA A 175 -9.37 -7.82 -22.89
C ALA A 175 -9.06 -7.71 -24.40
N LYS A 176 -7.98 -7.01 -24.77
CA LYS A 176 -7.42 -7.12 -26.12
C LYS A 176 -5.94 -6.73 -26.11
N THR A 177 -5.11 -7.64 -26.63
CA THR A 177 -3.65 -7.54 -26.85
C THR A 177 -2.79 -7.57 -25.58
N LEU A 178 -1.76 -8.42 -25.57
CA LEU A 178 -0.59 -8.26 -24.69
C LEU A 178 -0.03 -6.86 -24.95
N ASN A 179 -0.51 -5.85 -24.21
CA ASN A 179 -0.07 -4.49 -24.42
C ASN A 179 1.45 -4.45 -24.27
N PRO A 180 2.19 -4.04 -25.32
CA PRO A 180 3.64 -3.97 -25.22
C PRO A 180 3.99 -2.96 -24.12
N SER A 181 4.81 -3.38 -23.14
CA SER A 181 5.30 -2.55 -22.01
C SER A 181 5.52 -1.10 -22.45
N PRO A 182 4.97 -0.06 -21.82
CA PRO A 182 5.04 1.31 -22.35
C PRO A 182 6.49 1.77 -22.57
N SER A 183 6.70 2.65 -23.55
CA SER A 183 7.97 3.35 -23.67
C SER A 183 8.23 4.22 -22.44
N LEU A 184 9.51 4.55 -22.18
CA LEU A 184 9.89 5.41 -21.08
C LEU A 184 9.22 6.78 -21.15
N GLY A 185 9.12 7.35 -22.35
CA GLY A 185 8.45 8.65 -22.59
C GLY A 185 6.97 8.60 -22.27
N GLU A 186 6.25 7.58 -22.78
CA GLU A 186 4.82 7.38 -22.49
C GLU A 186 4.56 7.21 -20.99
N PHE A 187 5.40 6.43 -20.31
CA PHE A 187 5.27 6.22 -18.87
C PHE A 187 5.53 7.52 -18.09
N GLN A 188 6.57 8.28 -18.43
CA GLN A 188 6.86 9.57 -17.81
C GLN A 188 5.71 10.56 -18.04
N MET A 189 5.13 10.62 -19.25
CA MET A 189 3.95 11.45 -19.54
C MET A 189 2.74 11.04 -18.70
N THR A 190 2.53 9.73 -18.52
CA THR A 190 1.46 9.21 -17.66
C THR A 190 1.67 9.62 -16.20
N VAL A 191 2.90 9.49 -15.69
CA VAL A 191 3.26 9.95 -14.33
C VAL A 191 3.04 11.46 -14.19
N SER A 192 3.50 12.27 -15.14
CA SER A 192 3.29 13.71 -15.14
C SER A 192 1.80 14.09 -15.16
N GLY A 193 0.99 13.42 -15.98
CA GLY A 193 -0.46 13.63 -16.01
C GLY A 193 -1.13 13.33 -14.66
N VAL A 194 -0.73 12.22 -14.01
CA VAL A 194 -1.18 11.88 -12.67
C VAL A 194 -0.77 12.93 -11.64
N LEU A 195 0.47 13.43 -11.71
CA LEU A 195 0.98 14.44 -10.77
C LEU A 195 0.30 15.80 -10.93
N SER A 196 -0.15 16.15 -12.13
CA SER A 196 -0.87 17.39 -12.42
C SER A 196 -2.38 17.31 -12.13
N THR A 197 -2.91 16.12 -11.84
CA THR A 197 -4.34 15.95 -11.57
C THR A 197 -4.65 16.37 -10.12
N PRO A 198 -5.57 17.33 -9.89
CA PRO A 198 -5.98 17.70 -8.54
C PRO A 198 -6.58 16.51 -7.79
N ILE A 199 -6.32 16.42 -6.49
CA ILE A 199 -6.98 15.43 -5.64
C ILE A 199 -8.43 15.88 -5.43
N VAL A 200 -9.38 15.10 -5.93
CA VAL A 200 -10.82 15.34 -5.77
C VAL A 200 -11.39 14.37 -4.75
N ILE A 201 -12.10 14.91 -3.75
CA ILE A 201 -12.89 14.12 -2.80
C ILE A 201 -14.33 14.03 -3.34
N PRO A 202 -14.84 12.84 -3.66
CA PRO A 202 -16.21 12.68 -4.15
C PRO A 202 -17.26 13.18 -3.14
N ALA A 203 -18.33 13.76 -3.65
CA ALA A 203 -19.51 14.09 -2.87
C ALA A 203 -20.06 12.85 -2.14
N GLY A 204 -20.60 13.03 -0.95
CA GLY A 204 -21.08 11.96 -0.07
C GLY A 204 -20.00 11.23 0.72
N THR A 205 -18.70 11.50 0.50
CA THR A 205 -17.61 10.90 1.28
C THR A 205 -17.78 11.23 2.76
N SER A 206 -17.94 10.20 3.60
CA SER A 206 -17.95 10.32 5.06
C SER A 206 -16.53 10.30 5.62
N ILE A 207 -16.14 11.39 6.28
CA ILE A 207 -14.80 11.60 6.83
C ILE A 207 -14.93 11.69 8.36
N PRO A 208 -14.68 10.60 9.10
CA PRO A 208 -14.69 10.63 10.56
C PRO A 208 -13.48 11.40 11.08
N VAL A 209 -13.72 12.49 11.79
CA VAL A 209 -12.68 13.38 12.32
C VAL A 209 -12.83 13.60 13.82
N VAL A 210 -11.72 13.94 14.45
CA VAL A 210 -11.69 14.50 15.81
C VAL A 210 -11.01 15.87 15.77
N ILE A 211 -11.63 16.88 16.37
CA ILE A 211 -11.03 18.22 16.48
C ILE A 211 -9.85 18.14 17.45
N VAL A 212 -8.67 18.57 17.00
CA VAL A 212 -7.45 18.55 17.81
C VAL A 212 -7.07 19.92 18.33
N THR A 213 -7.33 20.98 17.56
CA THR A 213 -7.07 22.36 17.98
C THR A 213 -8.15 23.30 17.46
N THR A 214 -8.38 24.35 18.24
CA THR A 214 -9.30 25.44 17.92
C THR A 214 -8.57 26.74 18.22
N GLN A 215 -8.54 27.65 17.25
CA GLN A 215 -7.92 28.96 17.40
C GLN A 215 -8.97 30.03 17.16
N PHE A 216 -9.37 30.71 18.23
CA PHE A 216 -10.37 31.79 18.16
C PHE A 216 -9.77 33.04 17.50
N GLN A 217 -10.50 33.62 16.56
CA GLN A 217 -10.08 34.81 15.81
C GLN A 217 -10.82 36.09 16.25
N GLY A 218 -11.67 36.01 17.28
CA GLY A 218 -12.54 37.09 17.72
C GLY A 218 -13.95 37.00 17.13
N ALA A 219 -14.90 37.78 17.65
CA ALA A 219 -16.29 37.88 17.16
C ALA A 219 -17.05 36.54 16.98
N GLY A 220 -16.74 35.52 17.80
CA GLY A 220 -17.39 34.21 17.70
C GLY A 220 -16.96 33.40 16.48
N GLN A 221 -15.79 33.69 15.90
CA GLN A 221 -15.18 32.89 14.83
C GLN A 221 -13.95 32.14 15.36
N ALA A 222 -13.73 30.94 14.84
CA ALA A 222 -12.55 30.14 15.15
C ALA A 222 -12.10 29.32 13.94
N VAL A 223 -10.79 29.13 13.80
CA VAL A 223 -10.23 28.12 12.91
C VAL A 223 -10.17 26.80 13.67
N VAL A 224 -10.72 25.76 13.06
CA VAL A 224 -10.76 24.42 13.62
C VAL A 224 -9.83 23.53 12.81
N VAL A 225 -8.94 22.83 13.51
CA VAL A 225 -8.10 21.79 12.93
C VAL A 225 -8.52 20.46 13.53
N ALA A 226 -8.91 19.54 12.67
CA ALA A 226 -9.27 18.18 13.01
C ALA A 226 -8.31 17.18 12.35
N ARG A 227 -8.38 15.94 12.82
CA ARG A 227 -7.61 14.81 12.30
C ARG A 227 -8.56 13.67 11.96
N THR A 228 -8.38 13.04 10.81
CA THR A 228 -9.12 11.82 10.49
C THR A 228 -8.78 10.71 11.50
N THR A 229 -9.77 9.89 11.82
CA THR A 229 -9.63 8.84 12.85
C THR A 229 -9.38 7.45 12.27
N SER A 230 -9.62 7.27 10.97
CA SER A 230 -9.40 6.00 10.24
C SER A 230 -8.89 6.26 8.82
N ASP A 231 -8.34 5.23 8.19
CA ASP A 231 -8.02 5.24 6.76
C ASP A 231 -9.32 5.23 5.94
N LEU A 232 -9.41 6.09 4.92
CA LEU A 232 -10.57 6.22 4.04
C LEU A 232 -10.18 5.98 2.59
N PHE A 233 -11.07 5.31 1.86
CA PHE A 233 -10.89 4.95 0.45
C PHE A 233 -12.04 5.51 -0.39
N PRO A 234 -12.13 6.85 -0.53
CA PRO A 234 -13.23 7.49 -1.25
C PRO A 234 -13.31 7.10 -2.73
N SER A 235 -12.18 6.68 -3.33
CA SER A 235 -12.14 6.18 -4.70
C SER A 235 -10.96 5.23 -4.90
N LYS A 236 -10.85 4.62 -6.09
CA LYS A 236 -9.69 3.79 -6.46
C LYS A 236 -8.37 4.59 -6.58
N ALA A 237 -8.45 5.91 -6.67
CA ALA A 237 -7.29 6.78 -6.90
C ALA A 237 -6.82 7.50 -5.64
N VAL A 238 -7.69 7.65 -4.63
CA VAL A 238 -7.44 8.48 -3.46
C VAL A 238 -7.53 7.65 -2.19
N VAL A 239 -6.50 7.74 -1.36
CA VAL A 239 -6.50 7.23 0.02
C VAL A 239 -6.29 8.40 0.96
N ILE A 240 -7.14 8.52 1.99
CA ILE A 240 -6.99 9.50 3.06
C ILE A 240 -6.54 8.72 4.31
N PRO A 241 -5.26 8.78 4.70
CA PRO A 241 -4.80 8.08 5.90
C PRO A 241 -5.44 8.62 7.18
N ALA A 242 -5.50 7.79 8.22
CA ALA A 242 -5.74 8.26 9.58
C ALA A 242 -4.72 9.34 9.97
N GLY A 243 -5.15 10.33 10.76
CA GLY A 243 -4.32 11.48 11.13
C GLY A 243 -4.17 12.54 10.03
N SER A 244 -4.85 12.41 8.89
CA SER A 244 -4.91 13.46 7.86
C SER A 244 -5.53 14.73 8.45
N LYS A 245 -4.90 15.89 8.18
CA LYS A 245 -5.32 17.18 8.76
C LYS A 245 -6.52 17.71 7.99
N VAL A 246 -7.63 17.97 8.68
CA VAL A 246 -8.83 18.60 8.12
C VAL A 246 -8.96 19.99 8.73
N VAL A 247 -9.20 21.01 7.92
CA VAL A 247 -9.28 22.40 8.38
C VAL A 247 -10.63 22.99 8.00
N GLY A 248 -11.24 23.69 8.95
CA GLY A 248 -12.49 24.41 8.76
C GLY A 248 -12.55 25.71 9.55
N THR A 249 -13.56 26.51 9.24
CA THR A 249 -13.90 27.76 9.93
C THR A 249 -15.21 27.56 10.67
N ALA A 250 -15.15 27.72 12.00
CA ALA A 250 -16.30 27.69 12.89
C ALA A 250 -16.82 29.10 13.14
N GLN A 251 -18.13 29.26 13.07
CA GLN A 251 -18.84 30.49 13.40
C GLN A 251 -19.93 30.18 14.43
N ARG A 252 -19.97 30.96 15.50
CA ARG A 252 -21.00 30.86 16.52
C ARG A 252 -22.29 31.48 16.00
N SER A 253 -23.37 30.72 16.06
CA SER A 253 -24.73 31.11 15.70
C SER A 253 -25.65 30.75 16.88
N GLY A 254 -25.85 31.71 17.78
CA GLY A 254 -26.58 31.50 19.04
C GLY A 254 -25.89 30.48 19.95
N GLU A 255 -26.62 29.40 20.26
CA GLU A 255 -26.16 28.29 21.09
C GLU A 255 -25.49 27.16 20.29
N ARG A 256 -25.15 27.38 19.01
CA ARG A 256 -24.48 26.39 18.17
C ARG A 256 -23.24 26.96 17.48
N TRP A 257 -22.27 26.10 17.22
CA TRP A 257 -21.19 26.32 16.29
C TRP A 257 -21.57 25.71 14.95
N LYS A 258 -21.51 26.51 13.89
CA LYS A 258 -21.52 26.03 12.50
C LYS A 258 -20.09 25.97 12.01
N ILE A 259 -19.62 24.79 11.61
CA ILE A 259 -18.27 24.58 11.09
C ILE A 259 -18.37 24.34 9.60
N TYR A 260 -17.66 25.15 8.82
CA TYR A 260 -17.48 24.98 7.39
C TYR A 260 -16.10 24.37 7.16
N TRP A 261 -16.06 23.14 6.65
CA TRP A 261 -14.82 22.42 6.34
C TRP A 261 -14.39 22.75 4.92
N ASN A 262 -13.15 23.20 4.78
CA ASN A 262 -12.68 23.85 3.54
C ASN A 262 -11.57 23.04 2.86
N SER A 263 -10.80 22.27 3.64
CA SER A 263 -9.69 21.50 3.10
C SER A 263 -9.31 20.29 3.94
N ILE A 264 -8.71 19.31 3.28
CA ILE A 264 -8.04 18.16 3.89
C ILE A 264 -6.64 18.03 3.31
N SER A 265 -5.65 17.77 4.17
CA SER A 265 -4.28 17.48 3.76
C SER A 265 -4.04 15.98 3.76
N ILE A 266 -3.68 15.44 2.60
CA ILE A 266 -3.44 14.03 2.34
C ILE A 266 -1.96 13.87 1.97
N ARG A 267 -1.16 13.31 2.89
CA ARG A 267 0.30 13.10 2.70
C ARG A 267 1.04 14.37 2.21
N GLY A 268 0.65 15.54 2.74
CA GLY A 268 1.24 16.84 2.41
C GLY A 268 0.60 17.56 1.21
N GLN A 269 -0.22 16.89 0.41
CA GLN A 269 -1.01 17.55 -0.65
C GLN A 269 -2.35 18.05 -0.10
N LEU A 270 -2.71 19.29 -0.41
CA LEU A 270 -4.00 19.87 -0.02
C LEU A 270 -5.07 19.48 -1.04
N ALA A 271 -6.19 18.96 -0.56
CA ALA A 271 -7.40 18.75 -1.33
C ALA A 271 -8.52 19.63 -0.77
N HIS A 272 -9.27 20.27 -1.66
CA HIS A 272 -10.45 21.03 -1.25
C HIS A 272 -11.60 20.09 -0.90
N ILE A 273 -12.32 20.44 0.16
CA ILE A 273 -13.59 19.82 0.53
C ILE A 273 -14.59 20.91 0.83
N SER A 274 -15.87 20.61 0.63
CA SER A 274 -16.98 21.44 1.07
C SER A 274 -17.87 20.60 1.97
N ALA A 275 -17.95 20.94 3.25
CA ALA A 275 -18.85 20.28 4.18
C ALA A 275 -19.25 21.24 5.30
N ALA A 276 -20.38 20.97 5.93
CA ALA A 276 -20.86 21.74 7.08
C ALA A 276 -21.22 20.80 8.24
N SER A 277 -20.89 21.19 9.45
CA SER A 277 -21.23 20.48 10.69
C SER A 277 -21.78 21.44 11.72
N GLU A 278 -22.69 20.97 12.58
CA GLU A 278 -23.24 21.75 13.70
C GLU A 278 -22.92 21.07 15.04
N ILE A 279 -22.52 21.86 16.04
CA ILE A 279 -22.19 21.39 17.39
C ILE A 279 -22.78 22.36 18.40
N SER A 280 -23.25 21.87 19.56
CA SER A 280 -23.72 22.73 20.65
C SER A 280 -22.59 23.60 21.21
N ALA A 281 -22.86 24.90 21.42
CA ALA A 281 -21.86 25.87 21.87
C ALA A 281 -21.38 25.68 23.31
N GLY A 282 -22.11 24.92 24.12
CA GLY A 282 -21.70 24.53 25.48
C GLY A 282 -20.65 23.41 25.53
N GLN A 283 -20.33 22.77 24.40
CA GLN A 283 -19.23 21.80 24.32
C GLN A 283 -17.95 22.48 23.86
N ASP A 284 -16.83 22.13 24.49
CA ASP A 284 -15.51 22.45 23.95
C ASP A 284 -15.39 21.80 22.56
N LEU A 285 -14.99 22.59 21.58
CA LEU A 285 -14.79 22.09 20.22
C LEU A 285 -13.67 21.07 20.20
N LYS A 286 -12.63 21.25 21.04
CA LYS A 286 -11.49 20.33 21.11
C LYS A 286 -11.91 18.97 21.65
N GLY A 287 -11.44 17.89 21.01
CA GLY A 287 -11.75 16.52 21.39
C GLY A 287 -13.09 16.00 20.86
N THR A 288 -13.91 16.87 20.25
CA THR A 288 -15.19 16.45 19.66
C THR A 288 -14.95 15.63 18.41
N ALA A 289 -15.49 14.40 18.40
CA ALA A 289 -15.50 13.51 17.25
C ALA A 289 -16.81 13.67 16.45
N MET A 290 -16.71 13.68 15.12
CA MET A 290 -17.88 13.78 14.24
C MET A 290 -17.61 13.20 12.85
N ILE A 291 -18.67 13.01 12.08
CA ILE A 291 -18.59 12.65 10.67
C ILE A 291 -18.75 13.91 9.83
N VAL A 292 -17.73 14.22 9.02
CA VAL A 292 -17.78 15.29 8.02
C VAL A 292 -18.17 14.67 6.70
N GLN A 293 -19.32 15.07 6.14
CA GLN A 293 -19.79 14.57 4.86
C GLN A 293 -19.48 15.58 3.75
N ALA A 294 -18.60 15.19 2.82
CA ALA A 294 -18.26 16.01 1.66
C ALA A 294 -19.48 16.23 0.75
N ARG A 295 -19.60 17.43 0.19
CA ARG A 295 -20.62 17.84 -0.78
C ARG A 295 -20.00 18.08 -2.15
#